data_AF-A0A847SUD2-F1
#
_entry.id   AF-A0A847SUD2-F1
#
_cell.length_a   1.000
_cell.length_b   1.000
_cell.length_c   1.000
_cell.angle_alpha   90.00
_cell.angle_beta   90.00
_cell.angle_gamma   90.00
#
_symmetry.space_group_name_H-M   'P 1'
#
loop_
_entity.id
_entity.type
_entity.pdbx_description
1 polymer ?
#
loop_
_entity_poly.entity_id
_entity_poly.type
_entity_poly.pdbx_seq_one_letter_code
_entity_poly.pdbx_strand_id
1 'polypeptide(L)'
;MISVKVCRKCDKQYPSNIMFCPDCGSLIMKIKEPEPEPRPKAVKVKRAPMVAPTIREEPRPRPPKVRTEHTRDDFFRALAENSIPQEDLETIRELMAWSEGLACSVSFGDSVTDYGRMVFRPAVRLGEREVSLFCVGTNGGIDIHFKDWVDLPPFDSREKRMEMLSMLNRIKGVKIPEARIIERPPMPVRALRDKDGLDRFVGTYRWFLEMAGGQCGSSA
;
A
#
# COMPACT_ATOMS: atom_id res chain seq x y z
N MET A 1 7.97 -25.30 0.45
CA MET A 1 6.71 -25.23 -0.30
C MET A 1 6.48 -23.79 -0.69
N ILE A 2 6.55 -23.46 -1.98
CA ILE A 2 6.17 -22.13 -2.48
C ILE A 2 4.66 -22.04 -2.31
N SER A 3 4.18 -21.25 -1.35
CA SER A 3 2.74 -20.97 -1.24
C SER A 3 2.33 -20.28 -2.53
N VAL A 4 1.34 -20.85 -3.23
CA VAL A 4 0.73 -20.27 -4.44
C VAL A 4 -0.66 -19.77 -4.10
N LYS A 5 -1.11 -18.71 -4.77
CA LYS A 5 -2.49 -18.20 -4.68
C LYS A 5 -3.19 -18.35 -6.04
N VAL A 6 -4.50 -18.59 -6.01
CA VAL A 6 -5.32 -18.71 -7.23
C VAL A 6 -6.17 -17.46 -7.41
N CYS A 7 -6.17 -16.90 -8.61
CA CYS A 7 -7.11 -15.86 -8.97
C CYS A 7 -8.50 -16.46 -9.27
N ARG A 8 -9.52 -16.18 -8.45
CA ARG A 8 -10.90 -16.68 -8.64
C ARG A 8 -11.62 -16.19 -9.91
N LYS A 9 -11.06 -15.22 -10.62
CA LYS A 9 -11.64 -14.68 -11.85
C LYS A 9 -11.00 -15.26 -13.11
N CYS A 10 -9.75 -15.72 -12.99
CA CYS A 10 -8.95 -16.18 -14.12
C CYS A 10 -8.50 -17.64 -13.98
N ASP A 11 -8.77 -18.29 -12.84
CA ASP A 11 -8.37 -19.64 -12.43
C ASP A 11 -6.87 -19.97 -12.60
N LYS A 12 -6.04 -18.93 -12.68
CA LYS A 12 -4.58 -19.03 -12.80
C LYS A 12 -3.89 -18.92 -11.45
N GLN A 13 -2.76 -19.62 -11.33
CA GLN A 13 -1.93 -19.69 -10.13
C GLN A 13 -0.80 -18.66 -10.21
N TYR A 14 -0.56 -17.99 -9.09
CA TYR A 14 0.49 -16.99 -8.93
C TYR A 14 1.30 -17.23 -7.65
N PRO A 15 2.57 -16.77 -7.59
CA PRO A 15 3.33 -16.70 -6.36
C PRO A 15 2.57 -16.02 -5.21
N SER A 16 2.66 -16.52 -3.97
CA SER A 16 1.85 -16.02 -2.84
C SER A 16 2.07 -14.56 -2.44
N ASN A 17 3.19 -13.97 -2.83
CA ASN A 17 3.53 -12.56 -2.61
C ASN A 17 2.77 -11.60 -3.54
N ILE A 18 2.11 -12.10 -4.59
CA ILE A 18 1.26 -11.27 -5.46
C ILE A 18 -0.05 -10.91 -4.77
N MET A 19 -0.42 -9.63 -4.85
CA MET A 19 -1.65 -9.08 -4.26
C MET A 19 -2.79 -8.96 -5.27
N PHE A 20 -2.49 -8.69 -6.54
CA PHE A 20 -3.48 -8.55 -7.61
C PHE A 20 -3.16 -9.50 -8.76
N CYS A 21 -4.18 -10.06 -9.40
CA CYS A 21 -3.98 -10.91 -10.56
C CYS A 21 -3.31 -10.12 -11.70
N PRO A 22 -2.12 -10.53 -12.20
CA PRO A 22 -1.49 -9.95 -13.38
C PRO A 22 -2.44 -9.84 -14.59
N ASP A 23 -3.26 -10.87 -14.83
CA ASP A 23 -4.16 -10.91 -16.00
C ASP A 23 -5.45 -10.10 -15.81
N CYS A 24 -6.11 -10.22 -14.65
CA CYS A 24 -7.46 -9.65 -14.44
C CYS A 24 -7.63 -8.76 -13.21
N GLY A 25 -6.57 -8.52 -12.43
CA GLY A 25 -6.40 -7.55 -11.34
C GLY A 25 -7.45 -7.51 -10.27
N SER A 26 -8.24 -8.57 -10.20
CA SER A 26 -8.90 -8.90 -8.96
C SER A 26 -7.85 -9.07 -7.88
N LEU A 27 -8.16 -8.55 -6.70
CA LEU A 27 -7.40 -8.78 -5.49
C LEU A 27 -7.32 -10.30 -5.21
N ILE A 28 -6.11 -10.82 -5.08
CA ILE A 28 -5.81 -12.20 -4.72
C ILE A 28 -5.37 -12.21 -3.25
N MET A 29 -6.34 -12.15 -2.34
CA MET A 29 -6.08 -12.37 -0.93
C MET A 29 -6.16 -13.84 -0.56
N LYS A 30 -5.30 -14.27 0.37
CA LYS A 30 -5.51 -15.51 1.12
C LYS A 30 -6.81 -15.32 1.91
N ILE A 31 -7.83 -16.08 1.56
CA ILE A 31 -8.96 -16.27 2.48
C ILE A 31 -8.35 -16.97 3.68
N LYS A 32 -8.41 -16.34 4.86
CA LYS A 32 -8.12 -17.00 6.12
C LYS A 32 -9.04 -18.23 6.13
N GLU A 33 -8.48 -19.44 6.09
CA GLU A 33 -9.28 -20.64 6.30
C GLU A 33 -10.17 -20.36 7.52
N PRO A 34 -11.49 -20.59 7.45
CA PRO A 34 -12.33 -20.40 8.62
C PRO A 34 -11.69 -21.22 9.74
N GLU A 35 -11.32 -20.56 10.84
CA GLU A 35 -10.81 -21.25 12.02
C GLU A 35 -11.82 -22.37 12.33
N PRO A 36 -11.36 -23.63 12.50
CA PRO A 36 -12.27 -24.74 12.76
C PRO A 36 -13.15 -24.37 13.95
N GLU A 37 -14.45 -24.59 13.82
CA GLU A 37 -15.43 -24.22 14.84
C GLU A 37 -14.91 -24.65 16.23
N PRO A 38 -14.97 -23.76 17.24
CA PRO A 38 -14.49 -24.12 18.56
C PRO A 38 -15.26 -25.34 19.03
N ARG A 39 -14.54 -26.45 19.25
CA ARG A 39 -15.10 -27.67 19.82
C ARG A 39 -15.96 -27.30 21.04
N PRO A 40 -17.18 -27.88 21.19
CA PRO A 40 -18.04 -27.56 22.31
C PRO A 40 -17.27 -27.74 23.61
N LYS A 41 -17.17 -26.65 24.38
CA LYS A 41 -16.42 -26.64 25.63
C LYS A 41 -17.10 -27.60 26.60
N ALA A 42 -16.41 -28.65 27.01
CA ALA A 42 -16.82 -29.45 28.16
C ALA A 42 -17.03 -28.51 29.36
N VAL A 43 -18.20 -28.62 30.00
CA VAL A 43 -18.57 -27.86 31.18
C VAL A 43 -17.55 -28.15 32.28
N LYS A 44 -16.63 -27.21 32.51
CA LYS A 44 -15.70 -27.27 33.64
C LYS A 44 -16.43 -26.81 34.89
N VAL A 45 -16.63 -27.72 35.83
CA VAL A 45 -17.08 -27.40 37.20
C VAL A 45 -16.04 -26.46 37.83
N LYS A 46 -16.48 -25.27 38.25
CA LYS A 46 -15.60 -24.27 38.84
C LYS A 46 -15.15 -24.72 40.24
N ARG A 47 -13.85 -24.91 40.43
CA ARG A 47 -13.20 -24.74 41.74
C ARG A 47 -12.46 -23.40 41.72
N ALA A 48 -12.60 -22.61 42.78
CA ALA A 48 -11.93 -21.33 42.90
C ALA A 48 -10.41 -21.52 43.09
N PRO A 49 -9.54 -20.86 42.31
CA PRO A 49 -8.11 -20.85 42.57
C PRO A 49 -7.72 -19.73 43.54
N MET A 50 -6.76 -20.01 44.41
CA MET A 50 -6.07 -19.01 45.25
C MET A 50 -5.20 -18.13 44.34
N VAL A 51 -5.29 -16.81 44.49
CA VAL A 51 -4.57 -15.83 43.65
C VAL A 51 -3.20 -15.53 44.29
N ALA A 52 -2.11 -15.84 43.58
CA ALA A 52 -0.79 -15.32 43.89
C ALA A 52 -0.59 -13.95 43.21
N PRO A 53 0.10 -12.99 43.84
CA PRO A 53 0.35 -11.68 43.23
C PRO A 53 1.29 -11.80 42.03
N THR A 54 0.85 -11.29 40.88
CA THR A 54 1.67 -11.18 39.66
C THR A 54 2.41 -9.85 39.68
N ILE A 55 3.74 -9.90 39.77
CA ILE A 55 4.59 -8.74 39.50
C ILE A 55 4.57 -8.52 37.99
N ARG A 56 4.14 -7.33 37.56
CA ARG A 56 4.02 -6.96 36.15
C ARG A 56 5.37 -6.42 35.67
N GLU A 57 6.17 -7.27 35.02
CA GLU A 57 7.38 -6.80 34.36
C GLU A 57 7.03 -5.89 33.18
N GLU A 58 7.67 -4.71 33.11
CA GLU A 58 7.50 -3.81 31.97
C GLU A 58 8.09 -4.43 30.69
N PRO A 59 7.42 -4.28 29.53
CA PRO A 59 7.93 -4.82 28.27
C PRO A 59 9.28 -4.17 27.92
N ARG A 60 10.32 -4.99 27.74
CA ARG A 60 11.63 -4.51 27.28
C ARG A 60 11.48 -3.74 25.95
N PRO A 61 12.13 -2.57 25.79
CA PRO A 61 12.09 -1.83 24.54
C PRO A 61 12.64 -2.69 23.39
N ARG A 62 11.94 -2.68 22.25
CA ARG A 62 12.38 -3.43 21.07
C ARG A 62 13.71 -2.84 20.56
N PRO A 63 14.69 -3.68 20.16
CA PRO A 63 15.92 -3.18 19.58
C PRO A 63 15.61 -2.35 18.34
N PRO A 64 16.41 -1.30 18.05
CA PRO A 64 16.22 -0.46 16.88
C PRO A 64 16.28 -1.34 15.62
N LYS A 65 15.28 -1.18 14.74
CA LYS A 65 15.28 -1.88 13.45
C LYS A 65 16.42 -1.32 12.60
N VAL A 66 17.41 -2.15 12.28
CA VAL A 66 18.40 -1.85 11.23
C VAL A 66 17.63 -1.72 9.93
N ARG A 67 17.64 -0.53 9.32
CA ARG A 67 17.00 -0.28 8.02
C ARG A 67 18.01 -0.64 6.94
N THR A 68 17.64 -1.58 6.07
CA THR A 68 18.42 -1.81 4.84
C THR A 68 18.02 -0.71 3.86
N GLU A 69 18.99 0.07 3.39
CA GLU A 69 18.79 1.00 2.29
C GLU A 69 18.86 0.20 0.99
N HIS A 70 17.80 0.29 0.19
CA HIS A 70 17.72 -0.36 -1.11
C HIS A 70 17.85 0.67 -2.23
N THR A 71 18.27 0.23 -3.41
CA THR A 71 18.36 1.09 -4.60
C THR A 71 17.18 0.89 -5.56
N ARG A 72 17.07 1.77 -6.56
CA ARG A 72 16.13 1.62 -7.69
C ARG A 72 16.34 0.27 -8.41
N ASP A 73 17.58 -0.12 -8.63
CA ASP A 73 17.92 -1.37 -9.33
C ASP A 73 17.52 -2.59 -8.51
N ASP A 74 17.71 -2.54 -7.19
CA ASP A 74 17.22 -3.58 -6.29
C ASP A 74 15.69 -3.71 -6.37
N PHE A 75 14.98 -2.58 -6.45
CA PHE A 75 13.52 -2.57 -6.51
C PHE A 75 13.00 -3.19 -7.81
N PHE A 76 13.59 -2.84 -8.96
CA PHE A 76 13.21 -3.45 -10.24
C PHE A 76 13.61 -4.92 -10.34
N ARG A 77 14.74 -5.32 -9.74
CA ARG A 77 15.11 -6.74 -9.62
C ARG A 77 14.07 -7.51 -8.82
N ALA A 78 13.63 -6.98 -7.68
CA ALA A 78 12.59 -7.60 -6.86
C ALA A 78 11.22 -7.67 -7.57
N LEU A 79 10.85 -6.66 -8.37
CA LEU A 79 9.66 -6.72 -9.22
C LEU A 79 9.76 -7.86 -10.26
N ALA A 80 10.92 -8.02 -10.90
CA ALA A 80 11.17 -9.09 -11.86
C ALA A 80 11.12 -10.48 -11.19
N GLU A 81 11.73 -10.64 -10.02
CA GLU A 81 11.66 -11.89 -9.22
C GLU A 81 10.23 -12.26 -8.86
N ASN A 82 9.37 -11.27 -8.64
CA ASN A 82 7.95 -11.47 -8.35
C ASN A 82 7.10 -11.71 -9.61
N SER A 83 7.72 -11.82 -10.79
CA SER A 83 7.03 -12.07 -12.06
C SER A 83 6.00 -10.99 -12.39
N ILE A 84 6.28 -9.73 -12.05
CA ILE A 84 5.45 -8.60 -12.44
C ILE A 84 5.52 -8.44 -13.98
N PRO A 85 4.38 -8.33 -14.68
CA PRO A 85 4.35 -8.19 -16.14
C PRO A 85 5.16 -7.00 -16.66
N GLN A 86 5.75 -7.15 -17.84
CA GLN A 86 6.56 -6.12 -18.49
C GLN A 86 5.80 -4.78 -18.63
N GLU A 87 4.52 -4.82 -19.02
CA GLU A 87 3.66 -3.63 -19.12
C GLU A 87 3.49 -2.90 -17.76
N ASP A 88 3.46 -3.64 -16.65
CA ASP A 88 3.39 -3.05 -15.31
C ASP A 88 4.75 -2.41 -14.94
N LEU A 89 5.87 -3.03 -15.33
CA LEU A 89 7.20 -2.46 -15.12
C LEU A 89 7.37 -1.13 -15.88
N GLU A 90 6.91 -1.05 -17.12
CA GLU A 90 6.92 0.16 -17.94
C GLU A 90 6.05 1.26 -17.30
N THR A 91 4.83 0.90 -16.88
CA THR A 91 3.93 1.79 -16.15
C THR A 91 4.59 2.34 -14.87
N ILE A 92 5.29 1.50 -14.10
CA ILE A 92 6.02 1.92 -12.88
C ILE A 92 7.16 2.88 -13.22
N ARG A 93 7.88 2.67 -14.34
CA ARG A 93 8.94 3.60 -14.78
C ARG A 93 8.37 4.97 -15.14
N GLU A 94 7.25 5.01 -15.87
CA GLU A 94 6.60 6.27 -16.22
C GLU A 94 6.09 7.01 -14.99
N LEU A 95 5.44 6.30 -14.07
CA LEU A 95 4.96 6.87 -12.81
C LEU A 95 6.11 7.40 -11.95
N MET A 96 7.22 6.66 -11.91
CA MET A 96 8.44 7.07 -11.21
C MET A 96 9.01 8.35 -11.82
N ALA A 97 9.23 8.38 -13.14
CA ALA A 97 9.76 9.54 -13.84
C ALA A 97 8.90 10.80 -13.64
N TRP A 98 7.57 10.67 -13.70
CA TRP A 98 6.67 11.79 -13.41
C TRP A 98 6.84 12.30 -11.97
N SER A 99 6.84 11.40 -10.99
CA SER A 99 6.91 11.80 -9.59
C SER A 99 8.29 12.34 -9.19
N GLU A 100 9.37 11.90 -9.82
CA GLU A 100 10.72 12.42 -9.59
C GLU A 100 10.87 13.89 -10.01
N GLY A 101 10.09 14.35 -11.00
CA GLY A 101 10.02 15.77 -11.35
C GLY A 101 9.33 16.64 -10.27
N LEU A 102 8.66 16.03 -9.29
CA LEU A 102 7.93 16.71 -8.23
C LEU A 102 8.50 16.41 -6.84
N ALA A 103 9.14 15.25 -6.67
CA ALA A 103 9.51 14.72 -5.39
C ALA A 103 10.74 15.44 -4.83
N CYS A 104 10.67 15.79 -3.56
CA CYS A 104 11.83 16.28 -2.84
C CYS A 104 12.66 15.12 -2.25
N SER A 105 12.06 13.92 -2.12
CA SER A 105 12.79 12.69 -1.81
C SER A 105 12.08 11.45 -2.40
N VAL A 106 12.86 10.39 -2.62
CA VAL A 106 12.36 9.08 -3.05
C VAL A 106 12.97 8.00 -2.15
N SER A 107 12.14 7.12 -1.61
CA SER A 107 12.59 5.98 -0.80
C SER A 107 12.33 4.65 -1.52
N PHE A 108 13.31 3.73 -1.44
CA PHE A 108 13.25 2.35 -1.94
C PHE A 108 13.15 1.29 -0.80
N GLY A 109 13.11 1.74 0.45
CA GLY A 109 13.40 0.96 1.66
C GLY A 109 12.33 -0.04 2.15
N ASP A 110 12.60 -0.65 3.31
CA ASP A 110 11.74 -1.64 3.96
C ASP A 110 10.44 -1.02 4.51
N SER A 111 9.33 -1.21 3.79
CA SER A 111 8.00 -1.13 4.39
C SER A 111 7.72 -2.43 5.13
N VAL A 112 7.94 -2.49 6.46
CA VAL A 112 7.49 -3.63 7.30
C VAL A 112 5.97 -3.60 7.41
N THR A 113 5.34 -3.97 6.32
CA THR A 113 3.91 -4.02 6.06
C THR A 113 3.68 -5.22 5.13
N ASP A 114 2.44 -5.63 4.93
CA ASP A 114 2.09 -6.83 4.16
C ASP A 114 2.46 -6.81 2.65
N TYR A 115 3.19 -5.78 2.18
CA TYR A 115 3.35 -5.39 0.78
C TYR A 115 4.73 -5.69 0.17
N GLY A 116 5.66 -6.27 0.94
CA GLY A 116 7.01 -6.65 0.50
C GLY A 116 8.11 -5.94 1.29
N ARG A 117 9.37 -6.37 1.12
CA ARG A 117 10.52 -5.72 1.76
C ARG A 117 10.96 -4.45 1.03
N MET A 118 10.43 -4.13 -0.13
CA MET A 118 10.91 -3.00 -0.92
C MET A 118 9.74 -2.25 -1.51
N VAL A 119 9.82 -0.92 -1.48
CA VAL A 119 8.76 -0.07 -2.01
C VAL A 119 9.36 1.11 -2.72
N PHE A 120 8.71 1.59 -3.76
CA PHE A 120 8.98 2.91 -4.33
C PHE A 120 8.00 3.92 -3.72
N ARG A 121 8.52 4.93 -3.01
CA ARG A 121 7.71 5.94 -2.32
C ARG A 121 8.26 7.35 -2.57
N PRO A 122 7.64 8.13 -3.48
CA PRO A 122 7.96 9.54 -3.64
C PRO A 122 7.32 10.38 -2.53
N ALA A 123 8.04 11.40 -2.07
CA ALA A 123 7.56 12.37 -1.10
C ALA A 123 7.82 13.82 -1.54
N VAL A 124 6.92 14.70 -1.16
CA VAL A 124 6.94 16.13 -1.48
C VAL A 124 6.95 16.98 -0.21
N ARG A 125 7.34 18.25 -0.34
CA ARG A 125 7.27 19.23 0.73
C ARG A 125 5.92 19.95 0.68
N LEU A 126 5.13 19.84 1.74
CA LEU A 126 3.88 20.60 1.95
C LEU A 126 4.06 21.45 3.21
N GLY A 127 4.39 22.73 3.03
CA GLY A 127 4.83 23.60 4.13
C GLY A 127 6.11 23.07 4.80
N GLU A 128 6.05 22.82 6.10
CA GLU A 128 7.17 22.25 6.88
C GLU A 128 7.16 20.72 6.91
N ARG A 129 6.13 20.06 6.32
CA ARG A 129 5.97 18.61 6.36
C ARG A 129 6.48 17.97 5.08
N GLU A 130 7.15 16.84 5.22
CA GLU A 130 7.37 15.91 4.13
C GLU A 130 6.21 14.92 4.07
N VAL A 131 5.55 14.85 2.92
CA VAL A 131 4.35 14.05 2.70
C VAL A 131 4.56 13.07 1.56
N SER A 132 4.40 11.78 1.84
CA SER A 132 4.44 10.75 0.81
C SER A 132 3.15 10.74 0.00
N LEU A 133 3.27 10.67 -1.32
CA LEU A 133 2.12 10.67 -2.24
C LEU A 133 1.44 9.30 -2.30
N PHE A 134 2.22 8.26 -2.58
CA PHE A 134 1.77 6.87 -2.67
C PHE A 134 2.97 5.95 -2.45
N CYS A 135 2.71 4.65 -2.46
CA CYS A 135 3.74 3.64 -2.31
C CYS A 135 3.49 2.50 -3.29
N VAL A 136 4.44 2.23 -4.18
CA VAL A 136 4.38 1.07 -5.08
C VAL A 136 5.16 -0.07 -4.45
N GLY A 137 4.47 -1.18 -4.17
CA GLY A 137 5.10 -2.40 -3.64
C GLY A 137 5.63 -3.31 -4.74
N THR A 138 6.55 -4.21 -4.38
CA THR A 138 7.05 -5.24 -5.32
C THR A 138 6.01 -6.30 -5.69
N ASN A 139 4.79 -6.21 -5.17
CA ASN A 139 3.67 -7.12 -5.39
C ASN A 139 2.69 -6.65 -6.48
N GLY A 140 3.01 -5.56 -7.19
CA GLY A 140 2.18 -4.97 -8.24
C GLY A 140 1.02 -4.09 -7.73
N GLY A 141 1.05 -3.70 -6.45
CA GLY A 141 0.08 -2.80 -5.83
C GLY A 141 0.62 -1.38 -5.61
N ILE A 142 -0.29 -0.42 -5.61
CA ILE A 142 -0.08 0.98 -5.24
C ILE A 142 -0.93 1.27 -4.01
N ASP A 143 -0.31 1.61 -2.89
CA ASP A 143 -1.00 2.05 -1.68
C ASP A 143 -1.28 3.54 -1.72
N ILE A 144 -2.55 3.91 -1.46
CA ILE A 144 -2.99 5.29 -1.35
C ILE A 144 -2.95 5.71 0.12
N HIS A 145 -2.24 6.76 0.46
CA HIS A 145 -1.89 7.07 1.85
C HIS A 145 -2.93 7.89 2.64
N PHE A 146 -4.24 7.62 2.48
CA PHE A 146 -5.28 8.39 3.19
C PHE A 146 -5.06 8.49 4.70
N LYS A 147 -4.60 7.38 5.33
CA LYS A 147 -4.24 7.33 6.75
C LYS A 147 -3.19 8.37 7.16
N ASP A 148 -2.27 8.72 6.26
CA ASP A 148 -1.16 9.64 6.56
C ASP A 148 -1.55 11.10 6.38
N TRP A 149 -2.73 11.37 5.83
CA TRP A 149 -3.23 12.72 5.54
C TRP A 149 -4.35 13.16 6.49
N VAL A 150 -4.67 12.36 7.51
CA VAL A 150 -5.77 12.66 8.45
C VAL A 150 -5.56 13.94 9.28
N ASP A 151 -4.33 14.44 9.34
CA ASP A 151 -3.92 15.67 10.02
C ASP A 151 -3.29 16.69 9.06
N LEU A 152 -3.48 16.51 7.74
CA LEU A 152 -2.89 17.35 6.68
C LEU A 152 -3.98 18.23 6.04
N PRO A 153 -4.08 19.53 6.35
CA PRO A 153 -5.03 20.41 5.67
C PRO A 153 -4.82 20.49 4.15
N PRO A 154 -5.88 20.56 3.32
CA PRO A 154 -7.30 20.44 3.67
C PRO A 154 -7.79 18.98 3.71
N PHE A 155 -6.88 18.01 3.59
CA PHE A 155 -7.16 16.57 3.61
C PHE A 155 -7.33 15.99 5.02
N ASP A 156 -7.27 16.79 6.07
CA ASP A 156 -7.75 16.48 7.41
C ASP A 156 -9.28 16.35 7.42
N SER A 157 -9.97 17.08 6.53
CA SER A 157 -11.38 16.86 6.21
C SER A 157 -11.62 15.52 5.51
N ARG A 158 -12.61 14.78 6.02
CA ARG A 158 -13.06 13.52 5.39
C ARG A 158 -13.61 13.79 3.98
N GLU A 159 -14.32 14.89 3.79
CA GLU A 159 -14.94 15.30 2.53
C GLU A 159 -13.88 15.46 1.43
N LYS A 160 -12.74 16.10 1.74
CA LYS A 160 -11.64 16.25 0.77
C LYS A 160 -10.98 14.92 0.41
N ARG A 161 -10.79 14.02 1.38
CA ARG A 161 -10.33 12.65 1.09
C ARG A 161 -11.34 11.89 0.22
N MET A 162 -12.64 12.08 0.44
CA MET A 162 -13.70 11.48 -0.37
C MET A 162 -13.74 12.00 -1.81
N GLU A 163 -13.47 13.28 -2.04
CA GLU A 163 -13.31 13.83 -3.39
C GLU A 163 -12.16 13.13 -4.14
N MET A 164 -11.00 12.99 -3.48
CA MET A 164 -9.85 12.27 -4.04
C MET A 164 -10.19 10.81 -4.35
N LEU A 165 -10.86 10.13 -3.42
CA LEU A 165 -11.32 8.75 -3.62
C LEU A 165 -12.26 8.62 -4.83
N SER A 166 -13.18 9.58 -5.01
CA SER A 166 -14.07 9.62 -6.17
C SER A 166 -13.29 9.72 -7.49
N MET A 167 -12.25 10.56 -7.53
CA MET A 167 -11.38 10.68 -8.70
C MET A 167 -10.61 9.39 -8.99
N LEU A 168 -10.02 8.75 -7.98
CA LEU A 168 -9.32 7.47 -8.12
C LEU A 168 -10.26 6.36 -8.61
N ASN A 169 -11.49 6.29 -8.09
CA ASN A 169 -12.48 5.28 -8.49
C ASN A 169 -13.04 5.49 -9.91
N ARG A 170 -12.75 6.61 -10.59
CA ARG A 170 -13.05 6.80 -12.02
C ARG A 170 -12.04 6.09 -12.93
N ILE A 171 -10.89 5.66 -12.39
CA ILE A 171 -9.90 4.89 -13.14
C ILE A 171 -10.45 3.48 -13.39
N LYS A 172 -10.40 3.04 -14.65
CA LYS A 172 -10.92 1.73 -15.04
C LYS A 172 -10.20 0.62 -14.27
N GLY A 173 -10.98 -0.21 -13.56
CA GLY A 173 -10.44 -1.33 -12.78
C GLY A 173 -10.04 -0.96 -11.35
N VAL A 174 -10.22 0.29 -10.92
CA VAL A 174 -10.06 0.71 -9.52
C VAL A 174 -11.42 0.69 -8.81
N LYS A 175 -11.48 0.06 -7.64
CA LYS A 175 -12.66 0.00 -6.77
C LYS A 175 -12.23 0.03 -5.30
N ILE A 176 -11.94 1.22 -4.79
CA ILE A 176 -11.59 1.45 -3.39
C ILE A 176 -12.87 1.76 -2.61
N PRO A 177 -13.24 0.95 -1.59
CA PRO A 177 -14.43 1.21 -0.77
C PRO A 177 -14.27 2.47 0.09
N GLU A 178 -15.35 3.22 0.28
CA GLU A 178 -15.35 4.44 1.11
C GLU A 178 -14.92 4.20 2.56
N ALA A 179 -15.22 3.02 3.10
CA ALA A 179 -14.83 2.64 4.46
C ALA A 179 -13.30 2.67 4.68
N ARG A 180 -12.50 2.61 3.60
CA ARG A 180 -11.03 2.59 3.66
C ARG A 180 -10.39 3.99 3.59
N ILE A 181 -11.17 5.06 3.66
CA ILE A 181 -10.71 6.47 3.58
C ILE A 181 -9.87 6.93 4.78
N ILE A 182 -9.65 6.07 5.77
CA ILE A 182 -8.76 6.30 6.92
C ILE A 182 -7.62 5.27 6.98
N GLU A 183 -7.48 4.47 5.92
CA GLU A 183 -6.48 3.41 5.81
C GLU A 183 -5.47 3.71 4.70
N ARG A 184 -4.71 2.68 4.29
CA ARG A 184 -3.90 2.70 3.07
C ARG A 184 -4.44 1.67 2.08
N PRO A 185 -5.54 1.94 1.36
CA PRO A 185 -6.09 0.97 0.43
C PRO A 185 -5.14 0.79 -0.78
N PRO A 186 -4.92 -0.46 -1.21
CA PRO A 186 -4.15 -0.74 -2.41
C PRO A 186 -5.04 -0.67 -3.66
N MET A 187 -4.45 -0.29 -4.79
CA MET A 187 -4.98 -0.48 -6.14
C MET A 187 -3.93 -1.14 -7.04
N PRO A 188 -4.33 -1.88 -8.09
CA PRO A 188 -3.36 -2.57 -8.93
C PRO A 188 -2.65 -1.60 -9.90
N VAL A 189 -1.33 -1.73 -10.05
CA VAL A 189 -0.53 -0.95 -11.02
C VAL A 189 -1.10 -1.03 -12.42
N ARG A 190 -1.55 -2.21 -12.82
CA ARG A 190 -2.09 -2.46 -14.16
C ARG A 190 -3.27 -1.56 -14.57
N ALA A 191 -3.98 -0.97 -13.60
CA ALA A 191 -5.08 -0.04 -13.87
C ALA A 191 -4.58 1.26 -14.51
N LEU A 192 -3.25 1.46 -14.52
CA LEU A 192 -2.56 2.59 -15.10
C LEU A 192 -1.83 2.23 -16.40
N ARG A 193 -1.99 1.01 -16.95
CA ARG A 193 -1.33 0.60 -18.21
C ARG A 193 -1.81 1.40 -19.41
N ASP A 194 -3.10 1.72 -19.43
CA ASP A 194 -3.62 2.59 -20.46
C ASP A 194 -3.38 4.06 -20.11
N LYS A 195 -3.13 4.86 -21.15
CA LYS A 195 -2.74 6.26 -20.99
C LYS A 195 -3.79 7.09 -20.23
N ASP A 196 -5.08 6.80 -20.41
CA ASP A 196 -6.17 7.49 -19.70
C ASP A 196 -6.13 7.16 -18.19
N GLY A 197 -5.90 5.90 -17.82
CA GLY A 197 -5.70 5.48 -16.43
C GLY A 197 -4.53 6.20 -15.76
N LEU A 198 -3.36 6.22 -16.40
CA LEU A 198 -2.18 6.92 -15.89
C LEU A 198 -2.42 8.43 -15.76
N ASP A 199 -3.01 9.07 -16.78
CA ASP A 199 -3.30 10.51 -16.78
C ASP A 199 -4.30 10.90 -15.68
N ARG A 200 -5.32 10.08 -15.43
CA ARG A 200 -6.25 10.29 -14.32
C ARG A 200 -5.57 10.16 -12.97
N PHE A 201 -4.69 9.17 -12.80
CA PHE A 201 -3.96 8.99 -11.55
C PHE A 201 -3.04 10.18 -11.28
N VAL A 202 -2.21 10.55 -12.26
CA VAL A 202 -1.33 11.73 -12.20
C VAL A 202 -2.14 13.01 -11.98
N GLY A 203 -3.24 13.18 -12.70
CA GLY A 203 -4.14 14.34 -12.55
C GLY A 203 -4.75 14.43 -11.15
N THR A 204 -5.12 13.29 -10.55
CA THR A 204 -5.63 13.24 -9.17
C THR A 204 -4.58 13.72 -8.18
N TYR A 205 -3.32 13.30 -8.35
CA TYR A 205 -2.24 13.75 -7.48
C TYR A 205 -1.78 15.18 -7.74
N ARG A 206 -1.87 15.67 -8.98
CA ARG A 206 -1.67 17.11 -9.28
C ARG A 206 -2.71 17.96 -8.57
N TRP A 207 -3.97 17.58 -8.63
CA TRP A 207 -5.04 18.23 -7.87
C TRP A 207 -4.79 18.17 -6.36
N PHE A 208 -4.34 17.03 -5.84
CA PHE A 208 -3.98 16.89 -4.42
C PHE A 208 -2.92 17.91 -4.02
N LEU A 209 -1.85 18.05 -4.83
CA LEU A 209 -0.77 18.99 -4.59
C LEU A 209 -1.26 20.45 -4.64
N GLU A 210 -2.09 20.79 -5.63
CA GLU A 210 -2.69 22.12 -5.75
C GLU A 210 -3.53 22.48 -4.51
N MET A 211 -4.39 21.56 -4.08
CA MET A 211 -5.24 21.77 -2.90
C MET A 211 -4.45 21.86 -1.59
N ALA A 212 -3.36 21.09 -1.46
CA ALA A 212 -2.53 21.07 -0.26
C ALA A 212 -1.45 22.18 -0.24
N GLY A 213 -1.42 23.06 -1.24
CA GLY A 213 -0.43 24.13 -1.33
C GLY A 213 0.99 23.62 -1.57
N GLY A 214 1.12 22.49 -2.27
CA GLY A 214 2.41 21.84 -2.49
C GLY A 214 3.36 22.71 -3.30
N GLN A 215 4.56 22.87 -2.77
CA GLN A 215 5.67 23.53 -3.44
C GLN A 215 6.84 22.57 -3.51
N CYS A 216 7.05 21.96 -4.66
CA CYS A 216 8.34 21.38 -5.02
C CYS A 216 8.46 21.41 -6.56
N GLY A 217 9.54 22.02 -7.05
CA GLY A 217 9.77 22.27 -8.47
C GLY A 217 9.61 23.74 -8.92
N SER A 218 10.13 24.74 -8.19
CA SER A 218 10.54 25.99 -8.85
C SER A 218 11.86 25.72 -9.57
N SER A 219 11.74 25.54 -10.88
CA SER A 219 12.71 25.79 -11.95
C SER A 219 14.19 25.93 -11.56
N ALA A 220 15.00 25.05 -12.14
CA ALA A 220 16.16 25.50 -12.90
C ALA A 220 16.08 24.84 -14.28
#